data_AF-A0A3G9GRY6-F1
#
_entry.id   AF-A0A3G9GRY6-F1
#
_cell.length_a   1.000
_cell.length_b   1.000
_cell.length_c   1.000
_cell.angle_alpha   90.00
_cell.angle_beta   90.00
_cell.angle_gamma   90.00
#
_symmetry.space_group_name_H-M   'P 1'
#
loop_
_entity.id
_entity.type
_entity.pdbx_description
1 polymer ?
#
loop_
_entity_poly.entity_id
_entity_poly.type
_entity_poly.pdbx_seq_one_letter_code
_entity_poly.pdbx_strand_id
1 'polypeptide(L)'
;MPNFANPFQGNVNRKLTKEELIQAVRLDIAGELEAIYLYDAHVQATDDEVAKMVISDIRDEEKAHVGELMTLLRYLDPAEAEHFISGEGEVKEMLEGLGMKAAGIADDKTEVTNKATTVGSLLDK
;
A
#
# COMPACT_ATOMS: atom_id res chain seq x y z
N MET A 1 18.04 9.84 -1.31
CA MET A 1 16.83 9.65 -0.49
C MET A 1 15.73 10.50 -1.10
N PRO A 2 14.46 10.04 -1.09
CA PRO A 2 13.34 10.90 -1.47
C PRO A 2 13.33 12.14 -0.57
N ASN A 3 12.98 13.31 -1.12
CA ASN A 3 12.92 14.57 -0.36
C ASN A 3 11.44 14.90 -0.11
N PHE A 4 10.82 14.14 0.79
CA PHE A 4 9.38 14.19 1.11
C PHE A 4 8.86 15.58 1.50
N ALA A 5 9.74 16.51 1.89
CA ALA A 5 9.37 17.89 2.18
C ALA A 5 9.05 18.75 0.93
N ASN A 6 9.32 18.25 -0.29
CA ASN A 6 9.01 18.97 -1.52
C ASN A 6 7.69 18.46 -2.15
N PRO A 7 6.56 19.19 -2.00
CA PRO A 7 5.27 18.76 -2.56
C PRO A 7 5.24 18.81 -4.10
N PHE A 8 6.27 19.35 -4.74
CA PHE A 8 6.42 19.39 -6.19
C PHE A 8 7.47 18.40 -6.70
N GLN A 9 7.98 17.49 -5.87
CA GLN A 9 8.92 16.48 -6.33
C GLN A 9 8.22 15.54 -7.32
N GLY A 10 8.75 15.44 -8.54
CA GLY A 10 8.13 14.70 -9.64
C GLY A 10 7.12 15.50 -10.47
N ASN A 11 6.87 16.77 -10.13
CA ASN A 11 5.97 17.61 -10.91
C ASN A 11 6.65 18.06 -12.22
N VAL A 12 5.93 17.94 -13.33
CA VAL A 12 6.41 18.33 -14.66
C VAL A 12 5.38 19.21 -15.34
N ASN A 13 5.81 20.13 -16.21
CA ASN A 13 4.91 21.02 -16.96
C ASN A 13 4.21 20.32 -18.14
N ARG A 14 3.76 19.09 -17.91
CA ARG A 14 2.96 18.25 -18.83
C ARG A 14 2.25 17.17 -18.02
N LYS A 15 1.39 16.37 -18.66
CA LYS A 15 0.90 15.14 -18.04
C LYS A 15 2.02 14.10 -17.97
N LEU A 16 2.03 13.29 -16.92
CA LEU A 16 2.92 12.15 -16.78
C LEU A 16 2.67 11.14 -17.92
N THR A 17 3.73 10.47 -18.38
CA THR A 17 3.55 9.26 -19.19
C THR A 17 3.05 8.11 -18.31
N LYS A 18 2.67 6.99 -18.91
CA LYS A 18 2.24 5.80 -18.14
C LYS A 18 3.37 5.32 -17.22
N GLU A 19 4.60 5.27 -17.74
CA GLU A 19 5.78 4.82 -17.00
C GLU A 19 6.11 5.76 -15.83
N GLU A 20 5.97 7.07 -16.03
CA GLU A 20 6.17 8.04 -14.96
C GLU A 20 5.07 8.00 -13.92
N LEU A 21 3.82 7.74 -14.32
CA LEU A 21 2.72 7.53 -13.38
C LEU A 21 2.98 6.29 -12.51
N ILE A 22 3.46 5.19 -13.09
CA ILE A 22 3.87 4.00 -12.33
C ILE A 22 4.96 4.36 -11.31
N GLN A 23 5.97 5.13 -11.71
CA GLN A 23 7.00 5.60 -10.78
C GLN A 23 6.44 6.51 -9.68
N ALA A 24 5.47 7.37 -10.00
CA ALA A 24 4.80 8.22 -9.02
C ALA A 24 4.02 7.38 -8.00
N VAL A 25 3.26 6.37 -8.45
CA VAL A 25 2.55 5.46 -7.53
C VAL A 25 3.51 4.68 -6.64
N ARG A 26 4.67 4.25 -7.14
CA ARG A 26 5.72 3.64 -6.29
C ARG A 26 6.24 4.61 -5.22
N LEU A 27 6.34 5.90 -5.54
CA LEU A 27 6.71 6.93 -4.57
C LEU A 27 5.58 7.16 -3.55
N ASP A 28 4.32 7.17 -3.98
CA ASP A 28 3.17 7.31 -3.09
C ASP A 28 3.11 6.15 -2.08
N ILE A 29 3.31 4.90 -2.54
CA ILE A 29 3.41 3.72 -1.65
C ILE A 29 4.53 3.88 -0.63
N ALA A 30 5.70 4.38 -1.06
CA ALA A 30 6.81 4.63 -0.15
C ALA A 30 6.48 5.73 0.87
N GLY A 31 5.72 6.75 0.47
CA GLY A 31 5.21 7.80 1.35
C GLY A 31 4.28 7.26 2.44
N GLU A 32 3.34 6.39 2.08
CA GLU A 32 2.43 5.78 3.07
C GLU A 32 3.19 4.86 4.05
N LEU A 33 4.17 4.09 3.57
CA LEU A 33 5.04 3.29 4.44
C LEU A 33 5.90 4.14 5.39
N GLU A 34 6.38 5.29 4.92
CA GLU A 34 7.07 6.27 5.79
C GLU A 34 6.12 6.84 6.84
N ALA A 35 4.89 7.21 6.45
CA ALA A 35 3.88 7.71 7.37
C ALA A 35 3.55 6.69 8.47
N ILE A 36 3.33 5.42 8.10
CA ILE A 36 3.13 4.34 9.07
C ILE A 36 4.31 4.26 10.06
N TYR A 37 5.54 4.25 9.54
CA TYR A 37 6.75 4.18 10.36
C TYR A 37 6.87 5.38 11.32
N LEU A 38 6.63 6.60 10.84
CA LEU A 38 6.72 7.82 11.65
C LEU A 38 5.64 7.88 12.73
N TYR A 39 4.39 7.59 12.37
CA TYR A 39 3.29 7.60 13.32
C TYR A 39 3.45 6.54 14.38
N ASP A 40 3.90 5.34 14.03
CA ASP A 40 4.16 4.29 15.02
C ASP A 40 5.25 4.70 16.02
N ALA A 41 6.34 5.32 15.55
CA ALA A 41 7.38 5.86 16.41
C ALA A 41 6.84 6.95 17.36
N HIS A 42 5.98 7.85 16.89
CA HIS A 42 5.37 8.88 17.72
C HIS A 42 4.41 8.32 18.78
N VAL A 43 3.60 7.31 18.43
CA VAL A 43 2.71 6.61 19.37
C VAL A 43 3.52 5.93 20.48
N GLN A 44 4.64 5.30 20.13
CA GLN A 44 5.54 4.67 21.11
C GLN A 44 6.27 5.69 22.00
N ALA A 45 6.52 6.91 21.51
CA ALA A 45 7.34 7.91 22.21
C ALA A 45 6.56 8.90 23.08
N THR A 46 5.23 8.95 22.96
CA THR A 46 4.37 9.88 23.71
C THR A 46 3.62 9.18 24.84
N ASP A 47 3.36 9.91 25.93
CA ASP A 47 2.45 9.49 27.01
C ASP A 47 1.09 10.20 26.94
N ASP A 48 0.88 11.11 25.98
CA ASP A 48 -0.41 11.78 25.80
C ASP A 48 -1.42 10.83 25.15
N GLU A 49 -2.47 10.48 25.90
CA GLU A 49 -3.48 9.50 25.48
C GLU A 49 -4.34 9.97 24.30
N VAL A 50 -4.55 11.28 24.15
CA VAL A 50 -5.28 11.84 22.99
C VAL A 50 -4.41 11.72 21.75
N ALA A 51 -3.12 12.05 21.86
CA ALA A 51 -2.18 11.89 20.77
C ALA A 51 -2.06 10.43 20.31
N LYS A 52 -1.93 9.48 21.25
CA LYS A 52 -1.90 8.04 20.92
C LYS A 52 -3.13 7.60 20.13
N MET A 53 -4.32 8.01 20.59
CA MET A 53 -5.58 7.64 19.95
C MET A 53 -5.63 8.16 18.51
N VAL A 54 -5.42 9.46 18.31
CA VAL A 54 -5.54 10.09 16.99
C VAL A 54 -4.45 9.60 16.03
N ILE A 55 -3.20 9.55 16.48
CA ILE A 55 -2.07 9.15 15.61
C ILE A 55 -2.16 7.67 15.25
N SER A 56 -2.63 6.80 16.16
CA SER A 56 -2.82 5.38 15.85
C SER A 56 -3.91 5.15 14.81
N ASP A 57 -5.01 5.91 14.89
CA ASP A 57 -6.11 5.86 13.92
C ASP A 57 -5.61 6.23 12.52
N ILE A 58 -4.92 7.39 12.40
CA ILE A 58 -4.29 7.83 11.14
C ILE A 58 -3.31 6.76 10.61
N ARG A 59 -2.40 6.25 11.46
CA ARG A 59 -1.44 5.19 11.07
C ARG A 59 -2.14 3.96 10.48
N ASP A 60 -3.27 3.57 11.05
CA ASP A 60 -3.99 2.38 10.62
C ASP A 60 -4.77 2.62 9.31
N GLU A 61 -5.22 3.86 9.05
CA GLU A 61 -5.74 4.28 7.74
C GLU A 61 -4.67 4.22 6.64
N GLU A 62 -3.42 4.64 6.92
CA GLU A 62 -2.36 4.60 5.90
C GLU A 62 -2.04 3.17 5.42
N LYS A 63 -2.30 2.14 6.25
CA LYS A 63 -2.19 0.74 5.82
C LYS A 63 -3.22 0.38 4.74
N ALA A 64 -4.41 0.96 4.81
CA ALA A 64 -5.41 0.80 3.76
C ALA A 64 -4.97 1.53 2.48
N HIS A 65 -4.40 2.74 2.60
CA HIS A 65 -3.86 3.48 1.46
C HIS A 65 -2.73 2.71 0.75
N VAL A 66 -1.83 2.06 1.49
CA VAL A 66 -0.85 1.12 0.90
C VAL A 66 -1.55 0.05 0.06
N GLY A 67 -2.64 -0.56 0.57
CA GLY A 67 -3.42 -1.56 -0.16
C GLY A 67 -4.07 -1.01 -1.44
N GLU A 68 -4.65 0.19 -1.37
CA GLU A 68 -5.25 0.86 -2.53
C GLU A 68 -4.22 1.17 -3.62
N LEU A 69 -3.07 1.73 -3.23
CA LEU A 69 -1.99 2.07 -4.15
C LEU A 69 -1.32 0.83 -4.74
N MET A 70 -1.12 -0.23 -3.96
CA MET A 70 -0.62 -1.52 -4.47
C MET A 70 -1.60 -2.12 -5.50
N THR A 71 -2.90 -1.98 -5.27
CA THR A 71 -3.92 -2.44 -6.23
C THR A 71 -3.86 -1.62 -7.53
N LEU A 72 -3.72 -0.29 -7.42
CA LEU A 72 -3.53 0.58 -8.57
C LEU A 72 -2.23 0.25 -9.34
N LEU A 73 -1.14 -0.03 -8.63
CA LEU A 73 0.14 -0.40 -9.24
C LEU A 73 0.02 -1.67 -10.08
N ARG A 74 -0.62 -2.73 -9.53
CA ARG A 74 -0.89 -3.97 -10.27
C ARG A 74 -1.75 -3.74 -11.52
N TYR A 75 -2.72 -2.82 -11.44
CA TYR A 75 -3.54 -2.45 -12.61
C TYR A 75 -2.73 -1.72 -13.69
N LEU A 76 -1.83 -0.81 -13.28
CA LEU A 76 -1.00 -0.04 -14.22
C LEU A 76 0.12 -0.88 -14.83
N ASP A 77 0.73 -1.78 -14.06
CA ASP A 77 1.84 -2.66 -14.45
C ASP A 77 1.56 -4.14 -14.11
N PRO A 78 0.76 -4.85 -14.95
CA PRO A 78 0.46 -6.26 -14.73
C PRO A 78 1.69 -7.17 -14.77
N ALA A 79 2.77 -6.76 -15.45
CA ALA A 79 4.01 -7.55 -15.49
C ALA A 79 4.74 -7.48 -14.13
N GLU A 80 4.75 -6.32 -13.48
CA GLU A 80 5.23 -6.21 -12.10
C GLU A 80 4.35 -7.01 -11.12
N ALA A 81 3.04 -7.08 -11.37
CA ALA A 81 2.14 -7.90 -10.53
C ALA A 81 2.54 -9.39 -10.50
N GLU A 82 2.97 -9.97 -11.63
CA GLU A 82 3.48 -11.35 -11.66
C GLU A 82 4.71 -11.55 -10.77
N HIS A 83 5.57 -10.54 -10.67
CA HIS A 83 6.72 -10.58 -9.75
C HIS A 83 6.29 -10.55 -8.28
N PHE A 84 5.24 -9.80 -7.93
CA PHE A 84 4.69 -9.81 -6.57
C PHE A 84 4.13 -11.18 -6.20
N ILE A 85 3.35 -11.80 -7.09
CA ILE A 85 2.79 -13.15 -6.89
C ILE A 85 3.91 -14.19 -6.74
N SER A 86 4.94 -14.11 -7.60
CA SER A 86 6.13 -14.97 -7.48
C SER A 86 6.82 -14.80 -6.13
N GLY A 87 7.02 -13.55 -5.67
CA GLY A 87 7.64 -13.26 -4.39
C GLY A 87 6.83 -13.79 -3.20
N GLU A 88 5.50 -13.73 -3.24
CA GLU A 88 4.64 -14.37 -2.25
C GLU A 88 4.83 -15.90 -2.24
N GLY A 89 4.96 -16.51 -3.42
CA GLY A 89 5.27 -17.94 -3.58
C GLY A 89 6.61 -18.34 -2.96
N GLU A 90 7.66 -17.56 -3.21
CA GLU A 90 8.99 -17.78 -2.61
C GLU A 90 8.92 -17.78 -1.07
N VAL A 91 8.15 -16.87 -0.47
CA VAL A 91 7.95 -16.84 0.99
C VAL A 91 7.18 -18.07 1.48
N LYS A 92 6.17 -18.54 0.76
CA LYS A 92 5.44 -19.77 1.10
C LYS A 92 6.39 -20.97 1.13
N GLU A 93 7.24 -21.13 0.12
CA GLU A 93 8.24 -22.21 0.06
C GLU A 93 9.24 -22.12 1.23
N MET A 94 9.69 -20.91 1.58
CA MET A 94 10.56 -20.69 2.74
C MET A 94 9.90 -21.11 4.06
N LEU A 95 8.61 -20.80 4.25
CA LEU A 95 7.86 -21.19 5.44
C LEU A 95 7.71 -22.72 5.56
N GLU A 96 7.43 -23.40 4.45
CA GLU A 96 7.36 -24.86 4.40
C GLU A 96 8.71 -25.50 4.78
N GLY A 97 9.81 -24.94 4.29
CA GLY A 97 11.17 -25.37 4.67
C GLY A 97 11.45 -25.24 6.18
N LEU A 98 10.80 -24.30 6.87
CA LEU A 98 10.86 -24.13 8.32
C LEU A 98 9.86 -24.99 9.10
N GLY A 99 9.07 -25.82 8.42
CA GLY A 99 8.00 -26.62 9.04
C GLY A 99 6.81 -25.78 9.52
N MET A 100 6.68 -24.54 9.04
CA MET A 100 5.56 -23.65 9.36
C MET A 100 4.50 -23.73 8.27
N LYS A 101 3.23 -23.59 8.66
CA LYS A 101 2.15 -23.40 7.69
C LYS A 101 2.12 -21.93 7.30
N ALA A 102 1.88 -21.64 6.02
CA ALA A 102 1.59 -20.29 5.50
C ALA A 102 0.20 -19.77 5.94
N ALA A 103 -0.13 -19.92 7.22
CA ALA A 103 -1.40 -19.44 7.77
C ALA A 103 -1.42 -17.91 7.72
N GLY A 104 -2.33 -17.33 6.94
CA GLY A 104 -2.52 -15.88 6.80
C GLY A 104 -2.00 -15.27 5.51
N ILE A 105 -1.29 -16.04 4.66
CA ILE A 105 -0.99 -15.61 3.29
C ILE A 105 -2.15 -16.13 2.42
N ALA A 106 -2.96 -15.22 1.87
CA ALA A 106 -4.09 -15.61 1.04
C ALA A 106 -3.61 -16.47 -0.15
N ASP A 107 -4.40 -17.48 -0.52
CA ASP A 107 -4.19 -18.17 -1.79
C ASP A 107 -4.85 -17.33 -2.88
N ASP A 108 -4.04 -16.72 -3.75
CA ASP A 108 -4.45 -15.80 -4.82
C ASP A 108 -5.25 -16.48 -5.95
N LYS A 109 -5.86 -17.65 -5.68
CA LYS A 109 -6.80 -18.33 -6.59
C LYS A 109 -8.17 -17.63 -6.66
N THR A 110 -8.30 -16.40 -6.17
CA THR A 110 -9.48 -15.59 -6.39
C THR A 110 -9.46 -14.98 -7.78
N GLU A 111 -10.19 -15.62 -8.71
CA GLU A 111 -10.71 -14.94 -9.89
C GLU A 111 -11.27 -13.58 -9.48
N VAL A 112 -10.74 -12.51 -10.08
CA VAL A 112 -11.23 -11.14 -9.94
C VAL A 112 -12.64 -11.07 -10.55
N THR A 113 -13.64 -11.53 -9.80
CA THR A 113 -15.03 -11.25 -10.11
C THR A 113 -15.33 -9.86 -9.56
N ASN A 114 -15.27 -8.89 -10.47
CA ASN A 114 -15.62 -7.49 -10.23
C ASN A 114 -17.06 -7.38 -9.67
N LYS A 115 -17.19 -7.29 -8.35
CA LYS A 115 -18.37 -6.70 -7.71
C LYS A 115 -18.10 -6.31 -6.25
N ALA A 116 -17.38 -5.21 -6.07
CA ALA A 116 -17.40 -4.46 -4.82
C ALA A 116 -17.97 -3.06 -5.09
N THR A 117 -19.17 -2.82 -4.56
CA THR A 117 -19.82 -1.51 -4.52
C THR A 117 -19.05 -0.60 -3.58
N THR A 118 -18.54 0.53 -4.08
CA THR A 118 -17.89 1.56 -3.28
C THR A 118 -18.92 2.54 -2.71
N VAL A 119 -18.51 3.33 -1.70
CA VAL A 119 -19.33 4.29 -0.95
C VAL A 119 -20.06 5.31 -1.86
N GLY A 120 -19.54 5.58 -3.07
CA GLY A 120 -20.19 6.43 -4.07
C GLY A 120 -21.49 5.87 -4.65
N SER A 121 -21.78 4.58 -4.46
CA SER A 121 -23.01 3.94 -4.97
C SER A 121 -24.29 4.29 -4.21
N LEU A 122 -24.20 5.13 -3.17
CA LEU A 122 -25.33 5.56 -2.34
C LEU A 122 -25.83 6.98 -2.63
N LEU A 123 -25.24 7.71 -3.58
CA LEU A 123 -25.60 9.12 -3.83
C LEU A 123 -26.54 9.38 -5.01
N ASP A 124 -26.84 8.38 -5.86
CA ASP A 124 -27.68 8.58 -7.06
C ASP A 124 -28.93 7.67 -7.10
N LYS A 125 -29.76 7.68 -6.05
CA LYS A 125 -31.14 7.16 -6.11
C LYS A 125 -32.16 8.27 -5.87
#